data_AF-A0A2V8K7A6-F1
#
_entry.id   AF-A0A2V8K7A6-F1
#
_cell.length_a   1.000
_cell.length_b   1.000
_cell.length_c   1.000
_cell.angle_alpha   90.00
_cell.angle_beta   90.00
_cell.angle_gamma   90.00
#
_symmetry.space_group_name_H-M   'P 1'
#
loop_
_entity.id
_entity.type
_entity.pdbx_description
1 polymer ?
#
loop_
_entity_poly.entity_id
_entity_poly.type
_entity_poly.pdbx_seq_one_letter_code
_entity_poly.pdbx_strand_id
1 'polypeptide(L)'
;MTRFSSIFSQLLQLFPRLEFEQAVKKHKAERGAKGFTCWGQFVAMMFCQLGRAHSLREICGGLASCEGKLKHLGIPAAPKKSTLAYANQ
;
A
#
# COMPACT_ATOMS: atom_id res chain seq x y z
N MET A 1 -4.20 8.50 -17.47
CA MET A 1 -4.93 8.84 -16.22
C MET A 1 -6.27 8.10 -16.23
N THR A 2 -6.63 7.42 -15.15
CA THR A 2 -7.94 6.76 -15.01
C THR A 2 -9.05 7.82 -14.92
N ARG A 3 -10.10 7.67 -15.73
CA ARG A 3 -11.24 8.62 -15.80
C ARG A 3 -12.03 8.69 -14.49
N PHE A 4 -11.98 7.63 -13.68
CA PHE A 4 -12.58 7.56 -12.35
C PHE A 4 -11.61 6.86 -11.39
N SER A 5 -11.29 7.52 -10.27
CA SER A 5 -10.46 7.01 -9.18
C SER A 5 -11.22 7.12 -7.86
N SER A 6 -10.93 6.25 -6.88
CA SER A 6 -11.49 6.40 -5.54
C SER A 6 -10.86 7.62 -4.83
N ILE A 7 -11.53 8.17 -3.81
CA ILE A 7 -10.94 9.20 -2.94
C ILE A 7 -9.61 8.72 -2.37
N PHE A 8 -9.51 7.46 -1.96
CA PHE A 8 -8.26 6.85 -1.51
C PHE A 8 -7.15 6.93 -2.57
N SER A 9 -7.47 6.66 -3.84
CA SER A 9 -6.52 6.75 -4.95
C SER A 9 -6.07 8.19 -5.20
N GLN A 10 -6.98 9.16 -5.11
CA GLN A 10 -6.66 10.58 -5.21
C GLN A 10 -5.75 11.04 -4.05
N LEU A 11 -6.02 10.58 -2.83
CA LEU A 11 -5.17 10.87 -1.67
C LEU A 11 -3.78 10.28 -1.81
N LEU A 12 -3.65 9.06 -2.34
CA LEU A 12 -2.35 8.45 -2.62
C LEU A 12 -1.54 9.22 -3.67
N GLN A 13 -2.21 9.85 -4.65
CA GLN A 13 -1.53 10.67 -5.67
C GLN A 13 -0.92 11.95 -5.10
N LEU A 14 -1.28 12.37 -3.89
CA LEU A 14 -0.64 13.50 -3.20
C LEU A 14 0.79 13.18 -2.77
N PHE A 15 1.18 11.89 -2.73
CA PHE A 15 2.51 11.47 -2.36
C PHE A 15 3.37 11.25 -3.61
N PRO A 16 4.48 12.00 -3.80
CA PRO A 16 5.34 11.85 -4.96
C PRO A 16 6.01 10.48 -4.97
N ARG A 17 5.58 9.62 -5.92
CA ARG A 17 6.06 8.23 -6.02
C ARG A 17 7.58 8.15 -6.17
N LEU A 18 8.17 9.03 -6.98
CA LEU A 18 9.60 9.05 -7.24
C LEU A 18 10.41 9.41 -6.00
N GLU A 19 9.99 10.43 -5.24
CA GLU A 19 10.68 10.86 -4.02
C GLU A 19 10.58 9.77 -2.93
N PHE A 20 9.42 9.12 -2.82
CA PHE A 20 9.26 7.97 -1.93
C PHE A 20 10.25 6.85 -2.27
N GLU A 21 10.34 6.47 -3.56
CA GLU A 21 11.29 5.44 -4.00
C GLU A 21 12.75 5.84 -3.80
N GLN A 22 13.09 7.12 -4.00
CA GLN A 22 14.42 7.66 -3.69
C GLN A 22 14.75 7.54 -2.21
N ALA A 23 13.79 7.86 -1.32
CA ALA A 23 13.96 7.71 0.13
C ALA A 23 14.17 6.23 0.51
N VAL A 24 13.34 5.32 -0.02
CA VAL A 24 13.49 3.87 0.19
C VAL A 24 14.89 3.39 -0.21
N LYS A 25 15.39 3.82 -1.37
CA LYS A 25 16.74 3.47 -1.85
C LYS A 25 17.83 4.06 -0.96
N LYS A 26 17.73 5.35 -0.62
CA LYS A 26 18.68 6.06 0.25
C LYS A 26 18.85 5.36 1.60
N HIS A 27 17.75 4.92 2.20
CA HIS A 27 17.74 4.26 3.50
C HIS A 27 17.90 2.73 3.43
N LYS A 28 18.00 2.15 2.21
CA LYS A 28 18.03 0.70 1.99
C LYS A 28 16.87 -0.03 2.69
N ALA A 29 15.70 0.60 2.75
CA ALA A 29 14.56 0.13 3.54
C ALA A 29 13.96 -1.19 3.02
N GLU A 30 14.16 -1.50 1.74
CA GLU A 30 13.75 -2.79 1.14
C GLU A 30 14.84 -3.87 1.20
N ARG A 31 15.94 -3.64 1.91
CA ARG A 31 17.00 -4.66 2.06
C ARG A 31 16.44 -5.87 2.78
N GLY A 32 16.38 -7.01 2.07
CA GLY A 32 15.85 -8.27 2.62
C GLY A 32 14.33 -8.43 2.46
N ALA A 33 13.63 -7.48 1.84
CA ALA A 33 12.23 -7.62 1.51
C ALA A 33 12.01 -8.80 0.54
N LYS A 34 11.03 -9.66 0.84
CA LYS A 34 10.70 -10.85 0.03
C LYS A 34 9.41 -10.63 -0.77
N GLY A 35 9.44 -9.67 -1.69
CA GLY A 35 8.33 -9.37 -2.60
C GLY A 35 7.23 -8.49 -2.03
N PHE A 36 7.31 -8.06 -0.77
CA PHE A 36 6.45 -7.01 -0.20
C PHE A 36 7.24 -5.71 -0.08
N THR A 37 6.83 -4.70 -0.85
CA THR A 37 7.55 -3.43 -0.98
C THR A 37 7.18 -2.45 0.13
N CYS A 38 8.05 -1.49 0.42
CA CYS A 38 7.76 -0.38 1.33
C CYS A 38 6.53 0.41 0.84
N TRP A 39 6.31 0.47 -0.47
CA TRP A 39 5.08 1.05 -1.03
C TRP A 39 3.83 0.25 -0.70
N GLY A 40 3.92 -1.09 -0.84
CA GLY A 40 2.85 -1.99 -0.46
C GLY A 40 2.44 -1.80 1.00
N GLN A 41 3.43 -1.69 1.88
CA GLN A 41 3.20 -1.40 3.30
C GLN A 41 2.60 -0.01 3.52
N PHE A 42 3.15 1.02 2.89
CA PHE A 42 2.66 2.40 3.00
C PHE A 42 1.18 2.51 2.63
N VAL A 43 0.79 1.97 1.48
CA VAL A 43 -0.62 1.96 1.05
C VAL A 43 -1.51 1.19 2.01
N ALA A 44 -1.05 0.05 2.53
CA ALA A 44 -1.82 -0.73 3.49
C ALA A 44 -2.05 0.02 4.80
N MET A 45 -1.02 0.71 5.29
CA MET A 45 -1.11 1.52 6.51
C MET A 45 -1.93 2.79 6.29
N MET A 46 -1.86 3.40 5.11
CA MET A 46 -2.71 4.54 4.76
C MET A 46 -4.19 4.14 4.66
N PHE A 47 -4.48 2.96 4.11
CA PHE A 47 -5.83 2.40 4.11
C PHE A 47 -6.32 2.14 5.54
N CYS A 48 -5.45 1.64 6.41
CA CYS A 48 -5.76 1.44 7.83
C CYS A 48 -6.26 2.74 8.49
N GLN A 49 -5.50 3.83 8.35
CA GLN A 49 -5.82 5.11 8.98
C GLN A 49 -7.08 5.75 8.38
N LEU A 50 -7.20 5.77 7.05
CA LEU A 50 -8.31 6.45 6.36
C LEU A 50 -9.61 5.65 6.36
N GLY A 51 -9.50 4.33 6.23
CA GLY A 51 -10.63 3.40 6.25
C GLY A 51 -11.10 3.05 7.66
N ARG A 52 -10.43 3.57 8.70
CA ARG A 52 -10.64 3.18 10.10
C ARG A 52 -10.65 1.65 10.28
N ALA A 53 -9.71 0.98 9.61
CA ALA A 53 -9.59 -0.47 9.73
C ALA A 53 -8.92 -0.79 11.07
N HIS A 54 -9.58 -1.58 11.90
CA HIS A 54 -9.13 -1.92 13.25
C HIS A 54 -8.47 -3.30 13.31
N SER A 55 -8.39 -4.02 12.19
CA SER A 55 -7.76 -5.33 12.12
C SER A 55 -7.01 -5.56 10.81
N LEU A 56 -5.98 -6.42 10.84
CA LEU A 56 -5.28 -6.86 9.62
C LEU A 56 -6.24 -7.49 8.60
N ARG A 57 -7.32 -8.13 9.07
CA ARG A 57 -8.36 -8.69 8.19
C ARG A 57 -9.10 -7.59 7.44
N GLU A 58 -9.47 -6.51 8.13
CA GLU A 58 -10.12 -5.35 7.50
C GLU A 58 -9.19 -4.64 6.52
N ILE A 59 -7.90 -4.51 6.84
CA ILE A 59 -6.92 -3.90 5.93
C ILE A 59 -6.76 -4.76 4.67
N CYS A 60 -6.40 -6.04 4.83
CA CYS A 60 -6.16 -6.93 3.70
C CYS A 60 -7.43 -7.16 2.89
N GLY A 61 -8.57 -7.38 3.55
CA GLY A 61 -9.87 -7.61 2.91
C GLY A 61 -10.43 -6.37 2.22
N GLY A 62 -10.29 -5.19 2.84
CA GLY A 62 -10.70 -3.91 2.26
C GLY A 62 -9.84 -3.50 1.07
N LEU A 63 -8.55 -3.80 1.09
CA LEU A 63 -7.69 -3.66 -0.10
C LEU A 63 -8.04 -4.69 -1.17
N ALA A 64 -8.30 -5.94 -0.78
CA ALA A 64 -8.67 -7.00 -1.73
C ALA A 64 -10.00 -6.70 -2.44
N SER A 65 -11.00 -6.16 -1.74
CA SER A 65 -12.25 -5.72 -2.39
C SER A 65 -12.04 -4.58 -3.38
N CYS A 66 -10.91 -3.86 -3.27
CA CYS A 66 -10.47 -2.86 -4.23
C CYS A 66 -9.64 -3.43 -5.40
N GLU A 67 -9.48 -4.75 -5.57
CA GLU A 67 -8.53 -5.38 -6.53
C GLU A 67 -8.70 -4.98 -8.00
N GLY A 68 -9.86 -4.50 -8.44
CA GLY A 68 -10.01 -3.89 -9.78
C GLY A 68 -9.27 -2.55 -9.94
N LYS A 69 -8.95 -1.87 -8.83
CA LYS A 69 -8.43 -0.49 -8.73
C LYS A 69 -7.04 -0.40 -8.08
N LEU A 70 -6.37 -1.48 -7.68
CA LEU A 70 -5.05 -1.37 -7.01
C LEU A 70 -3.87 -1.25 -7.99
N LYS A 71 -3.97 -1.78 -9.21
CA LYS A 71 -2.85 -1.74 -10.18
C LYS A 71 -2.40 -0.31 -10.51
N HIS A 72 -3.34 0.63 -10.60
CA HIS A 72 -3.00 2.04 -10.83
C HIS A 72 -2.40 2.73 -9.60
N LEU A 73 -2.46 2.08 -8.43
CA LEU A 73 -1.82 2.50 -7.20
C LEU A 73 -0.43 1.89 -7.04
N GLY A 74 0.12 1.23 -8.06
CA GLY A 74 1.48 0.67 -8.00
C GLY A 74 1.61 -0.57 -7.13
N ILE A 75 0.50 -1.26 -6.84
CA ILE A 75 0.48 -2.51 -6.06
C ILE A 75 -0.16 -3.62 -6.90
N PRO A 76 0.49 -4.79 -7.04
CA PRO A 76 -0.01 -5.86 -7.90
C PRO A 76 -1.23 -6.59 -7.35
N ALA A 77 -1.33 -6.74 -6.01
CA ALA A 77 -2.41 -7.41 -5.31
C ALA A 77 -2.47 -6.96 -3.84
N ALA A 78 -3.60 -7.19 -3.17
CA ALA A 78 -3.70 -6.91 -1.74
C ALA A 78 -2.70 -7.76 -0.92
N PRO A 79 -2.10 -7.22 0.15
CA PRO A 79 -1.13 -7.97 0.95
C PRO A 79 -1.79 -9.14 1.68
N LYS A 80 -1.08 -10.26 1.78
CA LYS A 80 -1.48 -11.36 2.67
C LYS A 80 -1.39 -10.90 4.12
N LYS A 81 -2.32 -11.36 4.97
CA LYS A 81 -2.38 -11.02 6.40
C LYS A 81 -1.05 -11.28 7.12
N SER A 82 -0.42 -12.43 6.90
CA SER A 82 0.87 -12.78 7.53
C SER A 82 2.02 -11.89 7.05
N THR A 83 2.03 -11.53 5.76
CA THR A 83 3.01 -10.61 5.19
C THR A 83 2.90 -9.22 5.80
N LEU A 84 1.68 -8.69 5.91
CA LEU A 84 1.46 -7.38 6.53
C LEU A 84 1.75 -7.39 8.03
N ALA A 85 1.39 -8.48 8.73
CA ALA A 85 1.74 -8.65 10.14
C ALA A 85 3.25 -8.60 10.38
N TYR A 86 4.01 -9.37 9.59
CA TYR A 86 5.47 -9.42 9.69
C TYR A 86 6.13 -8.07 9.38
N ALA A 87 5.63 -7.36 8.36
CA ALA A 87 6.15 -6.04 8.01
C ALA A 87 5.90 -4.97 9.08
N ASN A 88 4.89 -5.16 9.94
CA ASN A 88 4.50 -4.22 10.99
C ASN A 88 5.09 -4.55 12.38
N GLN A 89 6.05 -5.48 12.45
CA GLN A 89 6.85 -5.77 13.64
C GLN A 89 8.14 -4.95 13.64
#